data_AF-A0A1E2USJ6-F1
#
_entry.id   AF-A0A1E2USJ6-F1
#
_cell.length_a   1.000
_cell.length_b   1.000
_cell.length_c   1.000
_cell.angle_alpha   90.00
_cell.angle_beta   90.00
_cell.angle_gamma   90.00
#
_symmetry.space_group_name_H-M   'P 1'
#
loop_
_entity.id
_entity.type
_entity.pdbx_description
1 polymer ?
#
loop_
_entity_poly.entity_id
_entity_poly.type
_entity_poly.pdbx_seq_one_letter_code
_entity_poly.pdbx_strand_id
1 'polypeptide(L)'
;MPQMAIAAKVPFAGEWVDLMAQYYTTTADIYRIFGELPVGTGLLATADNGEKSIDGFEWPLVRMLELDTDANNRDRGKRFTEYLAEQQLHLIQYRCERLLAKPLLSSNAPLVRAGLRRFLIKRIGRRLSHPHVGIESLFASGESIAFKEAECAPAVAMASLALEGSK
;
A
#
# COMPACT_ATOMS: atom_id res chain seq x y z
N MET A 1 6.99 4.24 -1.07
CA MET A 1 8.16 3.35 -0.92
C MET A 1 8.59 2.94 -2.31
N PRO A 2 9.89 2.98 -2.62
CA PRO A 2 10.38 2.56 -3.93
C PRO A 2 10.42 1.03 -4.06
N GLN A 3 10.29 0.53 -5.29
CA GLN A 3 10.00 -0.89 -5.57
C GLN A 3 11.14 -1.85 -5.19
N MET A 4 12.40 -1.42 -5.33
CA MET A 4 13.55 -2.26 -4.96
C MET A 4 13.61 -2.59 -3.46
N ALA A 5 12.93 -1.80 -2.62
CA ALA A 5 12.78 -2.13 -1.19
C ALA A 5 11.73 -3.24 -0.95
N ILE A 6 10.98 -3.65 -1.98
CA ILE A 6 10.01 -4.75 -1.93
C ILE A 6 10.62 -6.04 -2.49
N ALA A 7 11.28 -5.94 -3.65
CA ALA A 7 11.90 -7.08 -4.32
C ALA A 7 13.10 -6.60 -5.14
N ALA A 8 14.15 -7.41 -5.21
CA ALA A 8 15.30 -7.16 -6.07
C ALA A 8 15.11 -7.70 -7.50
N LYS A 9 14.29 -8.76 -7.65
CA LYS A 9 14.01 -9.45 -8.92
C LYS A 9 12.53 -9.68 -9.10
N VAL A 10 12.11 -9.75 -10.36
CA VAL A 10 10.72 -10.02 -10.74
C VAL A 10 10.59 -11.01 -11.89
N PRO A 11 9.49 -11.76 -11.96
CA PRO A 11 9.21 -12.62 -13.08
C PRO A 11 8.78 -11.79 -14.29
N PHE A 12 9.51 -11.90 -15.39
CA PHE A 12 9.18 -11.27 -16.66
C PHE A 12 9.45 -12.23 -17.81
N ALA A 13 8.44 -12.45 -18.66
CA ALA A 13 8.52 -13.35 -19.81
C ALA A 13 9.05 -14.78 -19.52
N GLY A 14 8.84 -15.27 -18.29
CA GLY A 14 9.30 -16.60 -17.85
C GLY A 14 10.66 -16.61 -17.15
N GLU A 15 11.37 -15.48 -17.14
CA GLU A 15 12.70 -15.33 -16.53
C GLU A 15 12.67 -14.44 -15.29
N TRP A 16 13.69 -14.55 -14.46
CA TRP A 16 13.91 -13.63 -13.34
C TRP A 16 14.78 -12.46 -13.79
N VAL A 17 14.21 -11.26 -13.79
CA VAL A 17 14.89 -10.03 -14.21
C VAL A 17 15.16 -9.15 -12.99
N ASP A 18 16.36 -8.58 -12.92
CA ASP A 18 16.75 -7.62 -11.89
C ASP A 18 15.99 -6.30 -12.06
N LEU A 19 15.52 -5.74 -10.94
CA LEU A 19 14.92 -4.41 -10.94
C LEU A 19 16.00 -3.35 -10.87
N MET A 20 15.98 -2.44 -11.84
CA MET A 20 16.86 -1.28 -11.80
C MET A 20 16.54 -0.40 -10.57
N ALA A 21 17.59 0.02 -9.86
CA ALA A 21 17.50 0.81 -8.64
C ALA A 21 17.20 2.31 -8.89
N GLN A 22 16.45 2.62 -9.95
CA GLN A 22 16.06 3.98 -10.30
C GLN A 22 14.65 4.27 -9.80
N TYR A 23 14.44 5.48 -9.28
CA TYR A 23 13.19 5.89 -8.64
C TYR A 23 12.13 6.26 -9.68
N TYR A 24 11.66 5.28 -10.46
CA TYR A 24 10.64 5.49 -11.49
C TYR A 24 9.21 5.26 -11.01
N THR A 25 9.01 4.48 -9.95
CA THR A 25 7.65 4.13 -9.50
C THR A 25 7.60 3.89 -8.00
N THR A 26 6.54 4.37 -7.37
CA THR A 26 6.25 4.12 -5.96
C THR A 26 5.22 3.00 -5.79
N THR A 27 5.18 2.40 -4.60
CA THR A 27 4.09 1.49 -4.22
C THR A 27 2.70 2.10 -4.37
N ALA A 28 2.54 3.42 -4.26
CA ALA A 28 1.23 4.05 -4.44
C ALA A 28 0.78 3.98 -5.91
N ASP A 29 1.72 4.09 -6.84
CA ASP A 29 1.46 4.06 -8.28
C ASP A 29 0.99 2.67 -8.73
N ILE A 30 1.56 1.59 -8.16
CA ILE A 30 1.05 0.22 -8.32
C ILE A 30 -0.45 0.13 -8.05
N TYR A 31 -0.91 0.66 -6.92
CA TYR A 31 -2.32 0.57 -6.56
C TYR A 31 -3.20 1.55 -7.34
N ARG A 32 -2.64 2.62 -7.90
CA ARG A 32 -3.36 3.49 -8.84
C ARG A 32 -3.60 2.79 -10.17
N ILE A 33 -2.60 2.06 -10.69
CA ILE A 33 -2.72 1.24 -11.90
C ILE A 33 -3.81 0.19 -11.75
N PHE A 34 -3.91 -0.45 -10.57
CA PHE A 34 -4.98 -1.40 -10.28
C PHE A 34 -6.33 -0.76 -9.90
N GLY A 35 -6.43 0.56 -9.85
CA GLY A 35 -7.64 1.27 -9.44
C GLY A 35 -8.00 1.12 -7.95
N GLU A 36 -7.08 0.59 -7.13
CA GLU A 36 -7.26 0.35 -5.70
C GLU A 36 -6.96 1.60 -4.85
N LEU A 37 -6.30 2.58 -5.45
CA LEU A 37 -6.03 3.88 -4.85
C LEU A 37 -6.48 4.99 -5.81
N PRO A 38 -7.35 5.94 -5.39
CA PRO A 38 -7.83 6.98 -6.28
C PRO A 38 -6.70 7.90 -6.76
N VAL A 39 -6.76 8.28 -8.03
CA VAL A 39 -5.87 9.27 -8.63
C VAL A 39 -6.01 10.60 -7.88
N GLY A 40 -4.90 11.25 -7.54
CA GLY A 40 -4.90 12.51 -6.78
C GLY A 40 -4.76 12.37 -5.25
N THR A 41 -5.00 11.18 -4.69
CA THR A 41 -4.85 10.95 -3.24
C THR A 41 -3.39 10.86 -2.79
N GLY A 42 -3.09 11.38 -1.59
CA GLY A 42 -1.75 11.43 -1.02
C GLY A 42 -0.95 12.69 -1.38
N LEU A 43 -0.17 13.17 -0.40
CA LEU A 43 0.65 14.38 -0.50
C LEU A 43 1.98 14.17 -1.23
N LEU A 44 2.40 12.91 -1.42
CA LEU A 44 3.62 12.61 -2.16
C LEU A 44 3.41 12.77 -3.66
N ALA A 45 4.36 13.46 -4.30
CA ALA A 45 4.47 13.50 -5.75
C ALA A 45 4.69 12.09 -6.32
N THR A 46 4.32 11.92 -7.59
CA THR A 46 4.70 10.75 -8.38
C THR A 46 6.22 10.69 -8.50
N ALA A 47 6.79 9.50 -8.70
CA ALA A 47 8.25 9.32 -8.62
C ALA A 47 9.04 10.21 -9.59
N ASP A 48 8.46 10.49 -10.77
CA ASP A 48 9.03 11.33 -11.83
C ASP A 48 8.45 12.77 -11.86
N ASN A 49 7.66 13.20 -10.86
CA ASN A 49 6.88 14.45 -10.92
C ASN A 49 5.95 14.59 -12.16
N GLY A 50 5.73 13.50 -12.91
CA GLY A 50 4.84 13.46 -14.07
C GLY A 50 3.37 13.57 -13.68
N GLU A 51 2.51 13.87 -14.67
CA GLU A 51 1.06 13.95 -14.48
C GLU A 51 0.51 12.71 -13.75
N LYS A 52 -0.42 12.94 -12.83
CA LYS A 52 -1.18 11.88 -12.15
C LYS A 52 -2.23 11.32 -13.13
N SER A 53 -1.80 10.68 -14.21
CA SER A 53 -2.67 10.00 -15.19
C SER A 53 -2.32 8.52 -15.26
N ILE A 54 -3.30 7.68 -15.58
CA ILE A 54 -3.11 6.22 -15.72
C ILE A 54 -2.01 5.93 -16.75
N ASP A 55 -2.02 6.65 -17.87
CA ASP A 55 -1.00 6.55 -18.92
C ASP A 55 0.40 6.95 -18.42
N GLY A 56 0.49 7.93 -17.51
CA GLY A 56 1.72 8.33 -16.83
C GLY A 56 2.22 7.32 -15.78
N PHE A 57 1.38 6.40 -15.32
CA PHE A 57 1.75 5.37 -14.33
C PHE A 57 2.12 4.02 -14.96
N GLU A 58 1.53 3.64 -16.10
CA GLU A 58 1.86 2.38 -16.78
C GLU A 58 3.24 2.41 -17.45
N TRP A 59 3.67 3.58 -17.91
CA TRP A 59 4.90 3.77 -18.69
C TRP A 59 6.22 3.65 -17.88
N PRO A 60 6.34 4.18 -16.66
CA PRO A 60 7.59 4.08 -15.88
C PRO A 60 7.96 2.65 -15.46
N LEU A 61 6.99 1.74 -15.38
CA LEU A 61 7.23 0.36 -14.95
C LEU A 61 7.93 -0.50 -16.00
N VAL A 62 7.64 -0.31 -17.29
CA VAL A 62 8.34 -1.01 -18.37
C VAL A 62 9.78 -0.48 -18.54
N ARG A 63 9.99 0.82 -18.27
CA ARG A 63 11.33 1.42 -18.22
C ARG A 63 12.20 0.83 -17.11
N MET A 64 11.63 0.34 -16.01
CA MET A 64 12.39 -0.35 -14.96
C MET A 64 13.09 -1.62 -15.45
N LEU A 65 12.67 -2.17 -16.58
CA LEU A 65 13.21 -3.38 -17.20
C LEU A 65 14.05 -3.09 -18.46
N GLU A 66 14.29 -1.81 -18.80
CA GLU A 66 14.94 -1.37 -20.05
C GLU A 66 14.28 -1.88 -21.35
N LEU A 67 12.97 -2.16 -21.30
CA LEU A 67 12.24 -2.70 -22.44
C LEU A 67 11.52 -1.61 -23.24
N ASP A 68 11.45 -1.81 -24.56
CA ASP A 68 10.62 -0.99 -25.44
C ASP A 68 9.13 -1.18 -25.13
N THR A 69 8.33 -0.13 -25.27
CA THR A 69 6.90 -0.13 -24.94
C THR A 69 6.03 -0.62 -26.09
N ASP A 70 6.15 -1.91 -26.40
CA ASP A 70 5.18 -2.59 -27.27
C ASP A 70 3.96 -3.13 -26.48
N ALA A 71 2.92 -3.54 -27.21
CA ALA A 71 1.69 -4.07 -26.61
C ALA A 71 1.89 -5.38 -25.81
N ASN A 72 2.87 -6.20 -26.19
CA ASN A 72 3.19 -7.46 -25.50
C ASN A 72 3.85 -7.19 -24.14
N ASN A 73 4.67 -6.13 -24.07
CA ASN A 73 5.32 -5.69 -22.84
C ASN A 73 4.35 -5.02 -21.85
N ARG A 74 3.21 -4.49 -22.33
CA ARG A 74 2.15 -3.95 -21.45
C ARG A 74 1.48 -5.04 -20.60
N ASP A 75 1.02 -6.12 -21.21
CA ASP A 75 0.39 -7.24 -20.48
C ASP A 75 1.38 -7.91 -19.51
N ARG A 76 2.65 -8.00 -19.91
CA ARG A 76 3.72 -8.49 -19.05
C ARG A 76 4.02 -7.53 -17.90
N GLY A 77 3.94 -6.23 -18.14
CA GLY A 77 4.06 -5.18 -17.13
C GLY A 77 2.99 -5.32 -16.03
N LYS A 78 1.74 -5.64 -16.39
CA LYS A 78 0.67 -5.90 -15.42
C LYS A 78 1.01 -7.05 -14.47
N ARG A 79 1.47 -8.20 -14.99
CA ARG A 79 1.86 -9.36 -14.17
C ARG A 79 3.01 -9.05 -13.22
N PHE A 80 4.02 -8.32 -13.70
CA PHE A 80 5.12 -7.85 -12.87
C PHE A 80 4.61 -6.93 -11.74
N THR A 81 3.69 -6.02 -12.04
CA THR A 81 3.08 -5.11 -11.08
C THR A 81 2.28 -5.87 -10.00
N GLU A 82 1.55 -6.92 -10.41
CA GLU A 82 0.82 -7.81 -9.50
C GLU A 82 1.79 -8.54 -8.56
N TYR A 83 2.91 -9.03 -9.09
CA TYR A 83 3.96 -9.65 -8.28
C TYR A 83 4.51 -8.69 -7.23
N LEU A 84 4.80 -7.44 -7.58
CA LEU A 84 5.27 -6.44 -6.60
C LEU A 84 4.23 -6.12 -5.53
N ALA A 85 2.96 -5.97 -5.91
CA ALA A 85 1.87 -5.79 -4.96
C ALA A 85 1.78 -6.96 -3.97
N GLU A 86 2.01 -8.19 -4.45
CA GLU A 86 1.99 -9.40 -3.66
C GLU A 86 3.20 -9.52 -2.73
N GLN A 87 4.41 -9.21 -3.21
CA GLN A 87 5.61 -9.17 -2.38
C GLN A 87 5.49 -8.16 -1.25
N GLN A 88 4.82 -7.03 -1.50
CA GLN A 88 4.52 -6.07 -0.45
C GLN A 88 3.56 -6.62 0.61
N LEU A 89 2.52 -7.37 0.19
CA LEU A 89 1.63 -8.05 1.13
C LEU A 89 2.38 -9.08 1.96
N HIS A 90 3.29 -9.86 1.36
CA HIS A 90 4.13 -10.81 2.09
C HIS A 90 5.01 -10.11 3.14
N LEU A 91 5.65 -8.99 2.79
CA LEU A 91 6.47 -8.24 3.74
C LEU A 91 5.65 -7.72 4.93
N ILE A 92 4.43 -7.24 4.68
CA ILE A 92 3.52 -6.79 5.74
C ILE A 92 3.12 -7.98 6.62
N GLN A 93 2.70 -9.09 6.01
CA GLN A 93 2.30 -10.31 6.71
C GLN A 93 3.43 -10.83 7.61
N TYR A 94 4.65 -10.95 7.07
CA TYR A 94 5.83 -11.39 7.82
C TYR A 94 6.09 -10.52 9.06
N ARG A 95 5.91 -9.20 8.95
CA ARG A 95 6.06 -8.28 10.08
C ARG A 95 4.93 -8.45 11.11
N CYS A 96 3.71 -8.70 10.67
CA CYS A 96 2.58 -9.01 11.55
C CYS A 96 2.82 -10.30 12.35
N GLU A 97 3.22 -11.38 11.68
CA GLU A 97 3.54 -12.67 12.33
C GLU A 97 4.59 -12.51 13.43
N ARG A 98 5.66 -11.75 13.15
CA ARG A 98 6.71 -11.45 14.15
C ARG A 98 6.19 -10.69 15.37
N LEU A 99 5.16 -9.84 15.21
CA LEU A 99 4.53 -9.12 16.32
C LEU A 99 3.55 -10.00 17.09
N LEU A 100 2.77 -10.83 16.39
CA LEU A 100 1.82 -11.77 17.00
C LEU A 100 2.53 -12.87 17.80
N ALA A 101 3.76 -13.21 17.45
CA ALA A 101 4.59 -14.13 18.22
C ALA A 101 5.04 -13.57 19.59
N LYS A 102 4.84 -12.27 19.87
CA LYS A 102 5.14 -11.68 21.18
C LYS A 102 3.97 -11.88 22.14
N PRO A 103 4.21 -12.17 23.44
CA PRO A 103 3.15 -12.35 24.44
C PRO A 103 2.46 -11.04 24.88
N LEU A 104 2.46 -10.01 24.03
CA LEU A 104 1.92 -8.69 24.31
C LEU A 104 0.47 -8.52 23.82
N LEU A 105 0.03 -9.40 22.91
CA LEU A 105 -1.26 -9.29 22.23
C LEU A 105 -2.06 -10.56 22.42
N SER A 106 -3.38 -10.43 22.50
CA SER A 106 -4.27 -11.59 22.44
C SER A 106 -4.22 -12.21 21.04
N SER A 107 -4.43 -13.52 20.96
CA SER A 107 -4.51 -14.27 19.70
C SER A 107 -5.64 -13.83 18.77
N ASN A 108 -6.52 -12.94 19.24
CA ASN A 108 -7.65 -12.40 18.48
C ASN A 108 -7.63 -10.87 18.46
N ALA A 109 -6.47 -10.26 18.73
CA ALA A 109 -6.31 -8.81 18.69
C ALA A 109 -6.61 -8.29 17.26
N PRO A 110 -7.53 -7.33 17.10
CA PRO A 110 -7.92 -6.87 15.78
C PRO A 110 -6.82 -6.02 15.14
N LEU A 111 -6.62 -6.21 13.83
CA LEU A 111 -5.81 -5.32 13.02
C LEU A 111 -6.55 -3.99 12.80
N VAL A 112 -5.95 -2.88 13.21
CA VAL A 112 -6.53 -1.55 13.02
C VAL A 112 -6.19 -1.03 11.62
N ARG A 113 -7.21 -0.66 10.86
CA ARG A 113 -7.10 -0.16 9.48
C ARG A 113 -7.07 1.36 9.50
N ALA A 114 -5.92 1.93 9.14
CA ALA A 114 -5.71 3.37 9.05
C ALA A 114 -4.90 3.76 7.80
N GLY A 115 -5.02 5.00 7.39
CA GLY A 115 -4.32 5.61 6.27
C GLY A 115 -4.95 5.34 4.89
N LEU A 116 -4.27 5.86 3.87
CA LEU A 116 -4.66 5.75 2.45
C LEU A 116 -4.69 4.30 1.95
N ARG A 117 -3.84 3.44 2.51
CA ARG A 117 -3.66 2.04 2.08
C ARG A 117 -4.30 1.03 3.03
N ARG A 118 -5.29 1.49 3.81
CA ARG A 118 -6.04 0.69 4.79
C ARG A 118 -6.73 -0.54 4.19
N PHE A 119 -6.98 -0.54 2.87
CA PHE A 119 -7.52 -1.70 2.15
C PHE A 119 -6.60 -2.93 2.21
N LEU A 120 -5.28 -2.74 2.32
CA LEU A 120 -4.33 -3.85 2.43
C LEU A 120 -4.53 -4.65 3.70
N ILE A 121 -4.92 -3.99 4.79
CA ILE A 121 -5.16 -4.66 6.07
C ILE A 121 -6.35 -5.63 5.98
N LYS A 122 -7.33 -5.39 5.11
CA LYS A 122 -8.39 -6.37 4.84
C LYS A 122 -7.82 -7.66 4.24
N ARG A 123 -6.87 -7.55 3.32
CA ARG A 123 -6.19 -8.70 2.70
C ARG A 123 -5.35 -9.46 3.73
N ILE A 124 -4.59 -8.73 4.54
CA ILE A 124 -3.74 -9.32 5.59
C ILE A 124 -4.59 -10.01 6.66
N GLY A 125 -5.66 -9.38 7.13
CA GLY A 125 -6.58 -9.99 8.11
C GLY A 125 -7.15 -11.31 7.61
N ARG A 126 -7.54 -11.39 6.33
CA ARG A 126 -7.98 -12.66 5.72
C ARG A 126 -6.87 -13.72 5.68
N ARG A 127 -5.63 -13.35 5.33
CA ARG A 127 -4.50 -14.30 5.27
C ARG A 127 -4.12 -14.85 6.64
N LEU A 128 -4.14 -13.98 7.66
CA LEU A 128 -3.81 -14.33 9.03
C LEU A 128 -5.00 -14.91 9.81
N SER A 129 -6.19 -14.97 9.21
CA SER A 129 -7.45 -15.29 9.91
C SER A 129 -7.68 -14.43 11.16
N HIS A 130 -7.32 -13.15 11.08
CA HIS A 130 -7.46 -12.19 12.19
C HIS A 130 -8.58 -11.19 11.93
N PRO A 131 -9.32 -10.77 12.98
CA PRO A 131 -10.29 -9.70 12.85
C PRO A 131 -9.61 -8.38 12.48
N HIS A 132 -10.35 -7.48 11.85
CA HIS A 132 -9.87 -6.13 11.55
C HIS A 132 -10.97 -5.11 11.80
N VAL A 133 -10.57 -3.92 12.24
CA VAL A 133 -11.49 -2.80 12.50
C VAL A 133 -10.97 -1.53 11.85
N GLY A 134 -11.87 -0.66 11.39
CA GLY A 134 -11.46 0.65 10.93
C GLY A 134 -11.10 1.55 12.10
N ILE A 135 -10.13 2.44 11.93
CA ILE A 135 -9.75 3.38 13.00
C ILE A 135 -10.92 4.30 13.38
N GLU A 136 -11.83 4.58 12.44
CA GLU A 136 -13.07 5.31 12.67
C GLU A 136 -13.94 4.68 13.77
N SER A 137 -13.89 3.35 13.94
CA SER A 137 -14.65 2.65 15.00
C SER A 137 -14.09 2.87 16.41
N LEU A 138 -12.87 3.42 16.53
CA LEU A 138 -12.23 3.70 17.80
C LEU A 138 -12.56 5.10 18.34
N PHE A 139 -13.18 5.95 17.51
CA PHE A 139 -13.55 7.31 17.88
C PHE A 139 -15.07 7.43 17.99
N ALA A 140 -15.55 8.21 18.96
CA ALA A 140 -16.98 8.51 19.15
C ALA A 140 -17.42 9.68 18.24
N SER A 141 -17.08 9.63 16.96
CA SER A 141 -17.37 10.67 15.98
C SER A 141 -18.44 10.22 14.96
N GLY A 142 -19.27 11.17 14.50
CA GLY A 142 -20.34 10.89 13.53
C GLY A 142 -19.81 10.48 12.15
N GLU A 143 -20.61 9.72 11.40
CA GLU A 143 -20.25 9.07 10.12
C GLU A 143 -19.59 10.00 9.07
N SER A 144 -19.85 11.31 9.12
CA SER A 144 -19.38 12.28 8.13
C SER A 144 -17.86 12.55 8.14
N ILE A 145 -17.11 12.10 9.16
CA ILE A 145 -15.67 12.40 9.33
C ILE A 145 -14.78 11.16 9.09
N ALA A 146 -15.37 9.96 9.05
CA ALA A 146 -14.68 8.66 9.01
C ALA A 146 -13.60 8.52 7.92
N PHE A 147 -13.81 9.11 6.73
CA PHE A 147 -12.83 9.04 5.65
C PHE A 147 -11.58 9.91 5.91
N LYS A 148 -11.79 11.15 6.38
CA LYS A 148 -10.68 12.05 6.75
C LYS A 148 -9.98 11.57 8.02
N GLU A 149 -10.71 10.95 8.93
CA GLU A 149 -10.14 10.35 10.14
C GLU A 149 -9.16 9.23 9.83
N ALA A 150 -9.51 8.37 8.87
CA ALA A 150 -8.61 7.31 8.46
C ALA A 150 -7.35 7.86 7.78
N GLU A 151 -7.45 8.88 6.93
CA GLU A 151 -6.29 9.47 6.24
C GLU A 151 -5.38 10.28 7.17
N CYS A 152 -5.96 10.94 8.17
CA CYS A 152 -5.26 11.77 9.15
C CYS A 152 -5.27 11.14 10.56
N ALA A 153 -5.18 9.81 10.63
CA ALA A 153 -5.24 9.04 11.88
C ALA A 153 -4.37 9.61 13.03
N PRO A 154 -3.11 10.06 12.80
CA PRO A 154 -2.32 10.66 13.87
C PRO A 154 -2.91 11.96 14.42
N ALA A 155 -3.42 12.84 13.56
CA ALA A 155 -4.01 14.11 14.00
C ALA A 155 -5.29 13.88 14.81
N VAL A 156 -6.10 12.91 14.39
CA VAL A 156 -7.34 12.52 15.08
C VAL A 156 -7.02 11.93 16.44
N ALA A 157 -6.05 11.01 16.51
CA ALA A 157 -5.61 10.43 17.77
C ALA A 157 -5.11 11.50 18.75
N MET A 158 -4.31 12.46 18.28
CA MET A 158 -3.83 13.58 19.12
C MET A 158 -4.97 14.48 19.61
N ALA A 159 -5.94 14.80 18.74
CA ALA A 159 -7.10 15.59 19.12
C ALA A 159 -7.97 14.86 20.17
N SER A 160 -8.19 13.55 20.00
CA SER A 160 -8.91 12.74 20.97
C SER A 160 -8.20 12.69 22.33
N LEU A 161 -6.89 12.47 22.35
CA LEU A 161 -6.10 12.49 23.58
C LEU A 161 -6.15 13.86 24.29
N ALA A 162 -6.11 14.95 23.53
CA ALA A 162 -6.22 16.30 24.10
C ALA A 162 -7.61 16.56 24.72
N LEU A 163 -8.67 16.05 24.10
CA LEU A 163 -10.04 16.16 24.62
C LEU A 163 -10.27 15.29 25.86
N GLU A 164 -9.65 14.11 25.92
CA GLU A 164 -9.69 13.23 27.09
C GLU A 164 -8.89 13.78 28.27
N GLY A 165 -7.71 14.36 28.02
CA GLY A 165 -6.89 14.99 29.07
C GLY A 165 -7.37 16.35 29.55
N SER A 166 -8.43 16.90 28.95
CA SER A 166 -9.09 18.15 29.36
C SER A 166 -10.30 17.92 30.28
N LYS A 167 -10.56 16.67 30.68
CA LYS A 167 -11.55 16.28 31.70
C LYS A 167 -10.84 15.91 32.99
#